data_AF-I0FEH8-F1
#
_entry.id   AF-I0FEH8-F1
#
_cell.length_a   1.000
_cell.length_b   1.000
_cell.length_c   1.000
_cell.angle_alpha   90.00
_cell.angle_beta   90.00
_cell.angle_gamma   90.00
#
_symmetry.space_group_name_H-M   'P 1'
#
loop_
_entity.id
_entity.type
_entity.pdbx_description
1 polymer ?
#
loop_
_entity_poly.entity_id
_entity_poly.type
_entity_poly.pdbx_seq_one_letter_code
_entity_poly.pdbx_strand_id
1 'polypeptide(L)'
;MEYMLMQPVVTRQMVLNELIKAGINKEIADDLSYRYYKNELTYKDIEYLKENFDIKLKHLEEKIFDTKEELINRIDTKFTELDNKIEINKIELNSKLKLHNWMFGTIITLNVGIFLALISMIYSVLGK
;
A
#
# COMPACT_ATOMS: atom_id res chain seq x y z
N MET A 1 20.70 9.27 50.88
CA MET A 1 20.45 7.83 50.71
C MET A 1 18.97 7.61 50.87
N GLU A 2 18.29 7.28 49.78
CA GLU A 2 16.84 7.10 49.74
C GLU A 2 16.53 5.66 50.13
N TYR A 3 15.80 5.47 51.23
CA TYR A 3 15.46 4.16 51.75
C TYR A 3 14.34 3.58 50.88
N MET A 4 14.66 2.63 50.00
CA MET A 4 13.63 1.80 49.36
C MET A 4 12.94 0.97 50.46
N LEU A 5 11.70 1.33 50.78
CA LEU A 5 10.84 0.49 51.62
C LEU A 5 10.59 -0.82 50.88
N MET A 6 11.21 -1.89 51.36
CA MET A 6 10.99 -3.23 50.85
C MET A 6 9.52 -3.60 51.12
N GLN A 7 8.71 -3.71 50.07
CA GLN A 7 7.31 -4.10 50.23
C GLN A 7 7.24 -5.54 50.76
N PRO A 8 6.39 -5.84 51.76
CA PRO A 8 6.29 -7.18 52.31
C PRO A 8 5.80 -8.15 51.25
N VAL A 9 6.58 -9.21 50.99
CA VAL A 9 6.20 -10.28 50.06
C VAL A 9 5.10 -11.13 50.72
N VAL A 10 3.91 -11.12 50.13
CA VAL A 10 2.78 -11.94 50.59
C VAL A 10 3.07 -13.41 50.34
N THR A 11 3.20 -14.21 51.40
CA THR A 11 3.46 -15.65 51.29
C THR A 11 2.15 -16.45 51.17
N ARG A 12 2.21 -17.67 50.59
CA ARG A 12 1.07 -18.59 50.52
C ARG A 12 0.41 -18.79 51.89
N GLN A 13 1.21 -18.95 52.95
CA GLN A 13 0.70 -19.19 54.30
C GLN A 13 -0.04 -17.98 54.86
N MET A 14 0.42 -16.75 54.55
CA MET A 14 -0.29 -15.54 54.95
C MET A 14 -1.68 -15.50 54.30
N VAL A 15 -1.76 -15.78 53.00
CA VAL A 15 -3.04 -15.83 52.27
C VAL A 15 -3.95 -16.94 52.81
N LEU A 16 -3.42 -18.15 53.01
CA LEU A 16 -4.16 -19.27 53.58
C LEU A 16 -4.77 -18.92 54.94
N ASN A 17 -3.98 -18.31 55.83
CA ASN A 17 -4.44 -17.92 57.16
C ASN A 17 -5.54 -16.86 57.09
N GLU A 18 -5.42 -15.86 56.21
CA GLU A 18 -6.46 -14.83 56.04
C GLU A 18 -7.75 -15.40 55.42
N LEU A 19 -7.65 -16.31 54.45
CA LEU A 19 -8.82 -16.98 53.86
C LEU A 19 -9.56 -17.83 54.91
N ILE A 20 -8.84 -18.58 55.74
CA ILE A 20 -9.43 -19.36 56.83
C ILE A 20 -10.07 -18.43 57.88
N LYS A 21 -9.41 -17.33 58.26
CA LYS A 21 -9.99 -16.31 59.17
C LYS A 21 -11.26 -15.68 58.61
N ALA A 22 -11.35 -15.51 57.29
CA ALA A 22 -12.54 -15.02 56.60
C ALA A 22 -13.69 -16.06 56.53
N GLY A 23 -13.49 -17.26 57.10
CA GLY A 23 -14.51 -18.32 57.15
C GLY A 23 -14.55 -19.22 55.92
N ILE A 24 -13.54 -19.15 55.03
CA ILE A 24 -13.45 -20.06 53.89
C ILE A 24 -13.02 -21.44 54.37
N ASN A 25 -13.65 -22.49 53.84
CA ASN A 25 -13.30 -23.88 54.13
C ASN A 25 -11.80 -24.12 53.90
N LYS A 26 -11.14 -24.85 54.81
CA LYS A 26 -9.68 -25.07 54.79
C LYS A 26 -9.17 -25.66 53.47
N GLU A 27 -9.90 -26.61 52.87
CA GLU A 27 -9.50 -27.22 51.58
C GLU A 27 -9.61 -26.19 50.44
N ILE A 28 -10.68 -25.40 50.43
CA ILE A 28 -10.89 -24.33 49.44
C ILE A 28 -9.83 -23.22 49.63
N ALA A 29 -9.52 -22.86 50.87
CA ALA A 29 -8.51 -21.87 51.19
C ALA A 29 -7.09 -22.33 50.80
N ASP A 30 -6.79 -23.62 50.95
CA ASP A 30 -5.50 -24.20 50.57
C ASP A 30 -5.29 -24.18 49.05
N ASP A 31 -6.33 -24.51 48.27
CA ASP A 31 -6.35 -24.40 46.81
C ASP A 31 -6.25 -22.94 46.34
N LEU A 32 -7.07 -22.03 46.86
CA LEU A 32 -7.03 -20.60 46.49
C LEU A 32 -5.68 -19.95 46.84
N SER A 33 -5.12 -20.24 48.01
CA SER A 33 -3.80 -19.71 48.41
C SER A 33 -2.68 -20.23 47.51
N TYR A 34 -2.79 -21.48 47.03
CA TYR A 34 -1.87 -22.06 46.07
C TYR A 34 -1.95 -21.35 44.72
N ARG A 35 -3.16 -21.17 44.17
CA ARG A 35 -3.38 -20.46 42.90
C ARG A 35 -2.91 -19.01 42.94
N TYR A 36 -3.16 -18.32 44.05
CA TYR A 36 -2.67 -16.97 44.28
C TYR A 36 -1.13 -16.92 44.31
N TYR A 37 -0.51 -17.82 45.08
CA TYR A 37 0.96 -17.88 45.18
C TYR A 37 1.64 -18.22 43.84
N LYS A 38 0.98 -19.02 43.00
CA LYS A 38 1.45 -19.36 41.65
C LYS A 38 1.04 -18.37 40.57
N ASN A 39 0.31 -17.30 40.90
CA ASN A 39 -0.21 -16.32 39.96
C ASN A 39 -1.00 -16.94 38.79
N GLU A 40 -1.64 -18.10 39.00
CA GLU A 40 -2.31 -18.85 37.93
C GLU A 40 -3.45 -18.04 37.28
N LEU A 41 -4.11 -17.19 38.06
CA LEU A 41 -5.16 -16.30 37.56
C LEU A 41 -4.56 -15.20 36.66
N THR A 42 -3.48 -14.56 37.12
CA THR A 42 -2.75 -13.52 36.37
C THR A 42 -2.20 -14.05 35.04
N TYR A 43 -1.66 -15.28 35.02
CA TYR A 43 -1.16 -15.88 33.78
C TYR A 43 -2.27 -16.11 32.76
N LYS A 44 -3.44 -16.60 33.19
CA LYS A 44 -4.60 -16.81 32.31
C LYS A 44 -5.12 -15.49 31.72
N ASP A 45 -5.19 -14.44 32.54
CA ASP A 45 -5.61 -13.12 32.06
C ASP A 45 -4.62 -12.55 31.03
N ILE A 46 -3.30 -12.71 31.27
CA ILE A 46 -2.26 -12.30 30.32
C ILE A 46 -2.33 -13.10 29.02
N GLU A 47 -2.55 -14.42 29.11
CA GLU A 47 -2.71 -15.29 27.95
C GLU A 47 -3.91 -14.89 27.10
N TYR A 48 -5.05 -14.64 27.74
CA TYR A 48 -6.26 -14.15 27.06
C TYR A 48 -6.03 -12.78 26.38
N LEU A 49 -5.36 -11.85 27.06
CA LEU A 49 -5.00 -10.56 26.47
C LEU A 49 -4.10 -10.74 25.25
N LYS A 50 -3.07 -11.58 25.37
CA LYS A 50 -2.14 -11.88 24.28
C LYS A 50 -2.89 -12.45 23.07
N GLU A 51 -3.72 -13.46 23.27
CA GLU A 51 -4.50 -14.09 22.20
C GLU A 51 -5.40 -13.06 21.49
N ASN A 52 -6.11 -12.22 22.26
CA ASN A 52 -6.95 -11.16 21.69
C ASN A 52 -6.14 -10.11 20.91
N PHE A 53 -4.95 -9.76 21.40
CA PHE A 53 -4.04 -8.86 20.67
C PHE A 53 -3.53 -9.49 19.39
N ASP A 54 -3.09 -10.75 19.43
CA ASP A 54 -2.59 -11.48 18.26
C ASP A 54 -3.68 -11.61 17.18
N ILE A 55 -4.93 -11.91 17.56
CA ILE A 55 -6.07 -11.95 16.64
C ILE A 55 -6.32 -10.58 16.00
N LYS A 56 -6.35 -9.50 16.80
CA LYS A 56 -6.56 -8.14 16.29
C LYS A 56 -5.43 -7.69 15.37
N LEU A 57 -4.20 -8.05 15.69
CA LEU A 57 -3.02 -7.73 14.89
C LEU A 57 -3.08 -8.44 13.55
N LYS A 58 -3.39 -9.75 13.53
CA LYS A 58 -3.58 -10.51 12.30
C LYS A 58 -4.68 -9.91 11.41
N HIS A 59 -5.82 -9.57 11.98
CA HIS A 59 -6.91 -8.95 11.21
C HIS A 59 -6.54 -7.55 10.68
N LEU A 60 -5.70 -6.80 11.39
CA LEU A 60 -5.16 -5.54 10.90
C LEU A 60 -4.17 -5.76 9.75
N GLU A 61 -3.28 -6.74 9.85
CA GLU A 61 -2.34 -7.12 8.78
C GLU A 61 -3.09 -7.53 7.52
N GLU A 62 -4.14 -8.35 7.64
CA GLU A 62 -5.00 -8.75 6.52
C GLU A 62 -5.64 -7.53 5.85
N LYS A 63 -6.23 -6.60 6.62
CA LYS A 63 -6.81 -5.37 6.07
C LYS A 63 -5.80 -4.47 5.36
N ILE A 64 -4.59 -4.36 5.92
CA ILE A 64 -3.50 -3.59 5.31
C ILE A 64 -3.10 -4.24 3.98
N PHE A 65 -2.98 -5.57 3.96
CA PHE A 65 -2.67 -6.32 2.74
C PHE A 65 -3.75 -6.13 1.66
N ASP A 66 -5.02 -6.29 2.01
CA ASP A 66 -6.14 -6.11 1.07
C ASP A 66 -6.18 -4.69 0.51
N THR A 67 -6.01 -3.68 1.37
CA THR A 67 -5.98 -2.27 0.95
C THR A 67 -4.80 -1.98 0.03
N LYS A 68 -3.64 -2.59 0.31
CA LYS A 68 -2.44 -2.46 -0.53
C LYS A 68 -2.66 -3.07 -1.91
N GLU A 69 -3.22 -4.28 -1.97
CA GLU A 69 -3.55 -4.95 -3.23
C GLU A 69 -4.57 -4.16 -4.05
N GLU A 70 -5.64 -3.64 -3.42
CA GLU A 70 -6.61 -2.77 -4.09
C GLU A 70 -5.93 -1.53 -4.68
N LEU A 71 -5.04 -0.90 -3.92
CA LEU A 71 -4.33 0.30 -4.38
C LEU A 71 -3.40 0.00 -5.56
N ILE A 72 -2.65 -1.11 -5.52
CA ILE A 72 -1.80 -1.57 -6.62
C ILE A 72 -2.65 -1.77 -7.88
N ASN A 73 -3.75 -2.52 -7.78
CA ASN A 73 -4.64 -2.79 -8.92
C ASN A 73 -5.23 -1.50 -9.52
N ARG A 74 -5.60 -0.53 -8.67
CA ARG A 74 -6.11 0.77 -9.13
C ARG A 74 -5.03 1.59 -9.83
N ILE A 75 -3.79 1.54 -9.34
CA ILE A 75 -2.65 2.22 -9.95
C ILE A 75 -2.34 1.60 -11.32
N ASP A 76 -2.23 0.28 -11.41
CA ASP A 76 -1.93 -0.42 -12.67
C ASP A 76 -2.98 -0.18 -13.74
N THR A 77 -4.26 -0.17 -13.35
CA THR A 77 -5.37 0.18 -14.23
C THR A 77 -5.22 1.60 -14.77
N LYS A 78 -4.85 2.56 -13.91
CA LYS A 78 -4.67 3.97 -14.31
C LYS A 78 -3.44 4.18 -15.20
N PHE A 79 -2.35 3.46 -14.95
CA PHE A 79 -1.19 3.46 -15.85
C PHE A 79 -1.56 2.90 -17.22
N THR A 80 -2.26 1.77 -17.28
CA THR A 80 -2.72 1.19 -18.55
C THR A 80 -3.65 2.14 -19.31
N GLU A 81 -4.58 2.81 -18.62
CA GLU A 81 -5.46 3.82 -19.23
C GLU A 81 -4.66 4.99 -19.82
N LEU A 82 -3.61 5.44 -19.11
CA LEU A 82 -2.75 6.52 -19.56
C LEU A 82 -1.89 6.11 -20.77
N ASP A 83 -1.29 4.92 -20.74
CA ASP A 83 -0.49 4.38 -21.84
C ASP A 83 -1.31 4.28 -23.13
N ASN A 84 -2.55 3.77 -23.03
CA ASN A 84 -3.47 3.71 -24.16
C ASN A 84 -3.79 5.10 -24.73
N LYS A 85 -4.03 6.11 -23.88
CA LYS A 85 -4.27 7.50 -24.33
C LYS A 85 -3.04 8.08 -25.03
N ILE A 86 -1.84 7.81 -24.50
CA ILE A 86 -0.58 8.26 -25.11
C ILE A 86 -0.39 7.59 -26.47
N GLU A 87 -0.65 6.29 -26.59
CA GLU A 87 -0.54 5.56 -27.84
C GLU A 87 -1.49 6.10 -28.91
N ILE A 88 -2.76 6.33 -28.56
CA ILE A 88 -3.76 6.92 -29.46
C ILE A 88 -3.29 8.29 -29.94
N ASN A 89 -2.87 9.18 -29.03
CA ASN A 89 -2.39 10.51 -29.39
C ASN A 89 -1.15 10.44 -30.31
N LYS A 90 -0.25 9.49 -30.07
CA LYS A 90 0.92 9.26 -30.92
C LYS A 90 0.53 8.81 -32.32
N ILE A 91 -0.45 7.93 -32.45
CA ILE A 91 -0.98 7.47 -33.75
C ILE A 91 -1.62 8.64 -34.50
N GLU A 92 -2.42 9.46 -33.82
CA GLU A 92 -3.08 10.62 -34.40
C GLU A 92 -2.05 11.65 -34.92
N LEU A 93 -1.08 12.02 -34.08
CA LEU A 93 0.00 12.94 -34.45
C LEU A 93 0.83 12.41 -35.63
N ASN A 94 1.20 11.13 -35.61
CA ASN A 94 1.93 10.51 -36.72
C ASN A 94 1.13 10.52 -38.02
N SER A 95 -0.17 10.28 -37.95
CA SER A 95 -1.05 10.31 -39.12
C SER A 95 -1.15 11.71 -39.71
N LYS A 96 -1.31 12.72 -38.85
CA LYS A 96 -1.33 14.14 -39.26
C LYS A 96 0.01 14.56 -39.87
N LEU A 97 1.13 14.18 -39.27
CA LEU A 97 2.46 14.47 -39.79
C LEU A 97 2.70 13.81 -41.16
N LYS A 98 2.30 12.55 -41.33
CA LYS A 98 2.36 11.86 -42.63
C LYS A 98 1.55 12.60 -43.69
N LEU A 99 0.34 13.03 -43.37
CA LEU A 99 -0.51 13.80 -44.28
C LEU A 99 0.16 15.13 -44.66
N HIS A 100 0.67 15.88 -43.69
CA HIS A 100 1.37 17.14 -43.96
C HIS A 100 2.62 16.93 -44.83
N ASN A 101 3.43 15.91 -44.54
CA ASN A 101 4.61 15.57 -45.34
C ASN A 101 4.23 15.24 -46.78
N TRP A 102 3.14 14.48 -46.97
CA TRP A 102 2.62 14.18 -48.30
C TRP A 102 2.17 15.45 -49.04
N MET A 103 1.41 16.33 -48.38
CA MET A 103 0.98 17.60 -48.96
C MET A 103 2.18 18.49 -49.34
N PHE A 104 3.18 18.62 -48.47
CA PHE A 104 4.38 19.39 -48.78
C PHE A 104 5.13 18.83 -49.99
N GLY A 105 5.20 17.49 -50.12
CA GLY A 105 5.76 16.85 -51.32
C GLY A 105 5.06 17.31 -52.60
N THR A 106 3.72 17.27 -52.63
CA THR A 106 2.96 17.72 -53.82
C THR A 106 3.17 19.20 -54.12
N ILE A 107 3.20 20.06 -53.10
CA ILE A 107 3.44 21.49 -53.25
C ILE A 107 4.83 21.74 -53.82
N ILE A 108 5.86 21.06 -53.32
CA ILE A 108 7.23 21.17 -53.82
C ILE A 108 7.29 20.75 -55.29
N THR A 109 6.72 19.60 -55.65
CA THR A 109 6.72 19.10 -57.04
C THR A 109 6.03 20.06 -58.00
N LEU A 110 4.87 20.62 -57.62
CA LEU A 110 4.16 21.62 -58.41
C LEU A 110 5.01 22.87 -58.63
N ASN A 111 5.61 23.42 -57.57
CA ASN A 111 6.45 24.61 -57.67
C ASN A 111 7.67 24.37 -58.58
N VAL A 112 8.39 23.26 -58.37
CA VAL A 112 9.54 22.88 -59.23
C VAL A 112 9.12 22.72 -60.69
N GLY A 113 7.98 22.08 -60.96
CA GLY A 113 7.45 21.91 -62.31
C GLY A 113 7.15 23.23 -63.01
N ILE A 114 6.52 24.18 -62.30
CA ILE A 114 6.24 25.53 -62.81
C ILE A 114 7.54 26.27 -63.13
N PHE A 115 8.55 26.23 -62.23
CA PHE A 115 9.84 26.86 -62.48
C PHE A 115 10.53 26.30 -63.73
N LEU A 116 10.55 24.98 -63.92
CA LEU A 116 11.12 24.35 -65.11
C LEU A 116 10.38 24.76 -66.40
N ALA A 117 9.05 24.82 -66.37
CA ALA A 117 8.25 25.26 -67.51
C ALA A 117 8.52 26.72 -67.88
N LEU A 118 8.64 27.60 -66.88
CA LEU A 118 8.98 29.02 -67.09
C LEU A 118 10.38 29.18 -67.69
N ILE A 119 11.38 28.45 -67.18
CA ILE A 119 12.74 28.45 -67.75
C ILE A 119 12.69 28.00 -69.21
N SER A 120 11.97 26.93 -69.53
CA SER A 120 11.80 26.44 -70.90
C SER A 120 11.17 27.48 -71.83
N MET A 121 10.12 28.17 -71.39
CA MET A 121 9.50 29.26 -72.15
C MET A 121 10.48 30.42 -72.40
N ILE A 122 11.24 30.83 -71.39
CA ILE A 122 12.25 31.89 -71.52
C ILE A 122 13.30 31.49 -72.57
N TYR A 123 13.80 30.26 -72.52
CA TYR A 123 14.73 29.75 -73.54
C TYR A 123 14.11 29.72 -74.94
N SER A 124 12.82 29.39 -75.07
CA SER A 124 12.14 29.40 -76.37
C SER A 124 11.90 30.79 -76.93
N VAL A 125 11.69 31.81 -76.08
CA VAL A 125 11.41 33.19 -76.52
C VAL A 125 12.70 33.96 -76.79
N LEU A 126 13.73 33.77 -75.94
CA LEU A 126 15.05 34.37 -76.13
C LEU A 126 15.88 33.61 -77.18
N GLY A 127 15.61 32.32 -77.36
CA GLY A 127 16.15 31.48 -78.42
C GLY A 127 15.50 31.77 -79.77
N LYS A 128 15.82 32.94 -80.33
CA LYS A 128 16.26 33.00 -81.73
C LYS A 128 17.75 32.71 -81.77
#